data_AF-A0ABD3ESZ2-F1
#
_entry.id   AF-A0ABD3ESZ2-F1
#
_cell.length_a   1.000
_cell.length_b   1.000
_cell.length_c   1.000
_cell.angle_alpha   90.00
_cell.angle_beta   90.00
_cell.angle_gamma   90.00
#
_symmetry.space_group_name_H-M   'P 1'
#
loop_
_entity.id
_entity.type
_entity.pdbx_description
1 polymer ?
#
loop_
_entity_poly.entity_id
_entity_poly.type
_entity_poly.pdbx_seq_one_letter_code
_entity_poly.pdbx_strand_id
1 'polypeptide(L)'
;MRLYQNLLLALAFLVAVSSMVSAQSAARSLRTGTTDEERGIIDKLSTELSFLKLNRAARQKMTPEEKLIEKQAKATAKRAADALKAQTKAENRVTKALKKQADQVAKSEKKVGALKTKQLEAMSKLKTKEMEKQAKALAKQDGIYNRWLVANKKPDEVEAKFQPGFDSLAKRGIDPTTSENFKHLENYWTVYYNRYPELLPVALKTVRATT
;
A
#
# COMPACT_ATOMS: atom_id res chain seq x y z
N MET A 1 46.02 -15.51 41.64
CA MET A 1 44.60 -15.66 42.05
C MET A 1 44.31 -15.22 43.49
N ARG A 2 45.14 -15.50 44.51
CA ARG A 2 44.82 -15.18 45.94
C ARG A 2 44.88 -13.68 46.32
N LEU A 3 45.63 -12.85 45.59
CA LEU A 3 45.77 -11.41 45.88
C LEU A 3 44.49 -10.60 45.59
N TYR A 4 43.68 -11.03 44.62
CA TYR A 4 42.43 -10.34 44.25
C TYR A 4 41.29 -10.55 45.26
N GLN A 5 41.26 -11.73 45.91
CA GLN A 5 40.26 -12.03 46.94
C GLN A 5 40.45 -11.17 48.19
N ASN A 6 41.71 -10.97 48.61
CA ASN A 6 42.01 -10.12 49.77
C ASN A 6 41.68 -8.65 49.49
N LEU A 7 41.86 -8.19 48.24
CA LEU A 7 41.56 -6.82 47.82
C LEU A 7 40.04 -6.57 47.76
N LEU A 8 39.26 -7.53 47.26
CA LEU A 8 37.80 -7.46 47.27
C LEU A 8 37.21 -7.51 48.69
N LEU A 9 37.80 -8.33 49.58
CA LEU A 9 37.37 -8.41 50.97
C LEU A 9 37.68 -7.11 51.72
N ALA A 10 38.84 -6.51 51.49
CA ALA A 10 39.20 -5.20 52.04
C ALA A 10 38.27 -4.10 51.53
N LEU A 11 37.92 -4.09 50.24
CA LEU A 11 36.97 -3.14 49.65
C LEU A 11 35.55 -3.31 50.23
N ALA A 12 35.09 -4.55 50.40
CA ALA A 12 33.80 -4.82 51.04
C ALA A 12 33.79 -4.37 52.51
N PHE A 13 34.89 -4.57 53.23
CA PHE A 13 35.03 -4.10 54.62
C PHE A 13 35.08 -2.57 54.68
N LEU A 14 35.74 -1.91 53.73
CA LEU A 14 35.81 -0.44 53.66
C LEU A 14 34.46 0.20 53.31
N VAL A 15 33.66 -0.47 52.46
CA VAL A 15 32.28 -0.07 52.15
C VAL A 15 31.32 -0.33 53.33
N ALA A 16 31.52 -1.41 54.07
CA ALA A 16 30.76 -1.70 55.28
C ALA A 16 31.08 -0.71 56.42
N VAL A 17 32.35 -0.34 56.59
CA VAL A 17 32.79 0.64 57.58
C VAL A 17 32.35 2.05 57.18
N SER A 18 32.42 2.42 55.90
CA SER A 18 31.95 3.74 55.45
C SER A 18 30.42 3.91 55.54
N SER A 19 29.64 2.83 55.36
CA SER A 19 28.20 2.85 55.59
C SER A 19 27.84 2.91 57.09
N MET A 20 28.64 2.34 57.99
CA MET A 20 28.47 2.53 59.44
C MET A 20 28.85 3.94 59.92
N VAL A 21 29.92 4.53 59.39
CA VAL A 21 30.32 5.91 59.72
C VAL A 21 29.31 6.93 59.15
N SER A 22 28.77 6.68 57.96
CA SER A 22 27.65 7.45 57.38
C SER A 22 26.36 7.30 58.19
N ALA A 23 26.06 6.11 58.71
CA ALA A 23 24.91 5.92 59.60
C ALA A 23 25.10 6.64 60.96
N GLN A 24 26.32 6.75 61.48
CA GLN A 24 26.61 7.52 62.70
C GLN A 24 26.61 9.03 62.48
N SER A 25 27.09 9.54 61.33
CA SER A 25 27.01 10.96 60.99
C SER A 25 25.59 11.38 60.62
N ALA A 26 24.83 10.53 59.91
CA ALA A 26 23.40 10.72 59.69
C ALA A 26 22.59 10.64 61.00
N ALA A 27 22.93 9.72 61.92
CA ALA A 27 22.29 9.67 63.25
C ALA A 27 22.66 10.86 64.15
N ARG A 28 23.82 11.50 63.95
CA ARG A 28 24.18 12.76 64.63
C ARG A 28 23.51 13.97 63.97
N SER A 29 23.42 14.04 62.65
CA SER A 29 22.67 15.08 61.92
C SER A 29 21.16 15.02 62.24
N LEU A 30 20.57 13.82 62.33
CA LEU A 30 19.19 13.63 62.79
C LEU A 30 18.95 14.05 64.26
N ARG A 31 20.00 14.19 65.08
CA ARG A 31 19.88 14.64 66.48
C ARG A 31 19.95 16.15 66.66
N THR A 32 20.40 16.89 65.65
CA THR A 32 20.53 18.35 65.71
C THR A 32 20.14 18.95 64.37
N GLY A 33 18.86 18.84 63.97
CA GLY A 33 18.33 19.58 62.82
C GLY A 33 18.38 21.08 63.10
N THR A 34 19.40 21.76 62.59
CA THR A 34 19.63 23.21 62.77
C THR A 34 19.17 24.04 61.57
N THR A 35 18.66 23.40 60.51
CA THR A 35 18.04 24.06 59.35
C THR A 35 16.61 23.54 59.12
N ASP A 36 15.70 24.39 58.63
CA ASP A 36 14.27 24.08 58.48
C ASP A 36 14.00 22.93 57.48
N GLU A 37 14.85 22.73 56.48
CA GLU A 37 14.75 21.63 55.52
C GLU A 37 15.06 20.26 56.13
N GLU A 38 16.06 20.18 57.01
CA GLU A 38 16.43 18.94 57.70
C GLU A 38 15.36 18.52 58.72
N ARG A 39 14.72 19.49 59.40
CA ARG A 39 13.57 19.23 60.29
C ARG A 39 12.38 18.66 59.54
N GLY A 40 12.07 19.17 58.34
CA GLY A 40 10.99 18.63 57.51
C GLY A 40 11.20 17.16 57.09
N ILE A 41 12.45 16.76 56.85
CA ILE A 41 12.80 15.36 56.55
C ILE A 41 12.70 14.48 57.81
N ILE A 42 13.18 14.97 58.97
CA ILE A 42 13.07 14.27 60.26
C ILE A 42 11.60 14.04 60.64
N ASP A 43 10.76 15.06 60.51
CA ASP A 43 9.33 14.97 60.80
C ASP A 43 8.62 14.04 59.83
N LYS A 44 8.94 14.08 58.54
CA LYS A 44 8.40 13.14 57.56
C LYS A 44 8.78 11.69 57.88
N LEU A 45 10.04 11.43 58.22
CA LEU A 45 10.50 10.11 58.62
C LEU A 45 9.86 9.65 59.93
N SER A 46 9.72 10.54 60.92
CA SER A 46 9.02 10.28 62.19
C SER A 46 7.56 9.88 61.95
N THR A 47 6.87 10.60 61.06
CA THR A 47 5.50 10.30 60.66
C THR A 47 5.39 8.95 59.95
N GLU A 48 6.27 8.66 58.99
CA GLU A 48 6.32 7.35 58.30
C GLU A 48 6.58 6.20 59.28
N LEU A 49 7.50 6.39 60.23
CA LEU A 49 7.82 5.40 61.27
C LEU A 49 6.66 5.14 62.22
N SER A 50 5.91 6.19 62.58
CA SER A 50 4.73 6.07 63.43
C SER A 50 3.58 5.36 62.68
N PHE A 51 3.35 5.66 61.40
CA PHE A 51 2.44 4.88 60.55
C PHE A 51 2.84 3.41 60.43
N LEU A 52 4.14 3.12 60.29
CA LEU A 52 4.66 1.75 60.22
C LEU A 52 4.45 0.99 61.53
N LYS A 53 4.68 1.63 62.68
CA LYS A 53 4.41 1.07 64.01
C LYS A 53 2.92 0.80 64.21
N LEU A 54 2.06 1.73 63.81
CA LEU A 54 0.60 1.60 63.86
C LEU A 54 0.11 0.42 63.01
N ASN A 55 0.59 0.32 61.77
CA ASN A 55 0.28 -0.80 60.89
C ASN A 55 0.78 -2.15 61.44
N ARG A 56 1.94 -2.16 62.11
CA ARG A 56 2.47 -3.36 62.75
C ARG A 56 1.63 -3.79 63.95
N ALA A 57 1.22 -2.84 64.79
CA ALA A 57 0.35 -3.10 65.93
C ALA A 57 -1.05 -3.58 65.49
N ALA A 58 -1.62 -2.97 64.43
CA ALA A 58 -2.88 -3.40 63.85
C ALA A 58 -2.82 -4.85 63.34
N ARG A 59 -1.74 -5.22 62.65
CA ARG A 59 -1.52 -6.61 62.17
C ARG A 59 -1.29 -7.63 63.28
N GLN A 60 -0.73 -7.22 64.42
CA GLN A 60 -0.58 -8.09 65.59
C GLN A 60 -1.93 -8.40 66.24
N LYS A 61 -2.88 -7.46 66.22
CA LYS A 61 -4.23 -7.64 66.80
C LYS A 61 -5.24 -8.32 65.87
N MET A 62 -4.91 -8.52 64.60
CA MET A 62 -5.81 -9.21 63.67
C MET A 62 -6.05 -10.67 64.05
N THR A 63 -7.32 -11.04 63.99
CA THR A 63 -7.79 -12.43 64.08
C THR A 63 -7.28 -13.26 62.88
N PRO A 64 -7.23 -14.60 63.00
CA PRO A 64 -6.83 -15.48 61.90
C PRO A 64 -7.66 -15.27 60.62
N GLU A 65 -8.95 -14.99 60.74
CA GLU A 65 -9.87 -14.75 59.64
C GLU A 65 -9.54 -13.45 58.89
N GLU A 66 -9.32 -12.35 59.61
CA GLU A 66 -8.92 -11.06 59.03
C GLU A 66 -7.58 -11.16 58.27
N LYS A 67 -6.63 -11.95 58.78
CA LYS A 67 -5.34 -12.20 58.08
C LYS A 67 -5.54 -12.97 56.77
N LEU A 68 -6.51 -13.87 56.73
CA LEU A 68 -6.85 -14.65 55.53
C LEU A 68 -7.50 -13.74 54.48
N ILE A 69 -8.40 -12.85 54.90
CA ILE A 69 -9.04 -11.84 54.07
C ILE A 69 -8.00 -10.85 53.53
N GLU A 70 -7.09 -10.32 54.35
CA GLU A 70 -6.02 -9.41 53.90
C GLU A 70 -5.08 -10.09 52.88
N LYS A 71 -4.74 -11.38 53.09
CA LYS A 71 -3.95 -12.16 52.13
C LYS A 71 -4.69 -12.38 50.81
N GLN A 72 -5.98 -12.69 50.85
CA GLN A 72 -6.80 -12.85 49.65
C GLN A 72 -6.97 -11.52 48.91
N ALA A 73 -7.20 -10.41 49.60
CA ALA A 73 -7.27 -9.07 49.03
C ALA A 73 -5.95 -8.68 48.35
N LYS A 74 -4.80 -8.96 48.96
CA LYS A 74 -3.48 -8.73 48.34
C LYS A 74 -3.25 -9.62 47.11
N ALA A 75 -3.63 -10.89 47.18
CA ALA A 75 -3.47 -11.82 46.06
C ALA A 75 -4.36 -11.43 44.86
N THR A 76 -5.60 -11.00 45.13
CA THR A 76 -6.54 -10.53 44.09
C THR A 76 -6.10 -9.20 43.49
N ALA A 77 -5.65 -8.24 44.31
CA ALA A 77 -5.09 -6.97 43.81
C ALA A 77 -3.85 -7.20 42.91
N LYS A 78 -2.97 -8.13 43.30
CA LYS A 78 -1.81 -8.49 42.49
C LYS A 78 -2.22 -9.12 41.16
N ARG A 79 -3.16 -10.09 41.18
CA ARG A 79 -3.70 -10.71 39.96
C ARG A 79 -4.37 -9.70 39.04
N ALA A 80 -5.14 -8.75 39.59
CA ALA A 80 -5.78 -7.70 38.82
C ALA A 80 -4.75 -6.78 38.15
N ALA A 81 -3.68 -6.40 38.87
CA ALA A 81 -2.59 -5.60 38.30
C ALA A 81 -1.83 -6.34 37.20
N ASP A 82 -1.57 -7.64 37.37
CA ASP A 82 -0.91 -8.47 36.36
C ASP A 82 -1.80 -8.68 35.13
N ALA A 83 -3.12 -8.86 35.32
CA ALA A 83 -4.10 -8.95 34.24
C ALA A 83 -4.18 -7.64 33.43
N LEU A 84 -4.22 -6.48 34.11
CA LEU A 84 -4.22 -5.17 33.46
C LEU A 84 -2.96 -4.96 32.61
N LYS A 85 -1.79 -5.36 33.12
CA LYS A 85 -0.52 -5.32 32.39
C LYS A 85 -0.50 -6.26 31.18
N ALA A 86 -1.09 -7.45 31.31
CA ALA A 86 -1.21 -8.38 30.21
C ALA A 86 -2.15 -7.85 29.11
N GLN A 87 -3.28 -7.26 29.49
CA GLN A 87 -4.24 -6.64 28.58
C GLN A 87 -3.61 -5.48 27.81
N THR A 88 -2.97 -4.53 28.50
CA THR A 88 -2.28 -3.40 27.83
C THR A 88 -1.17 -3.86 26.89
N LYS A 89 -0.43 -4.93 27.24
CA LYS A 89 0.54 -5.53 26.31
C LYS A 89 -0.11 -6.15 25.08
N ALA A 90 -1.25 -6.81 25.24
CA ALA A 90 -1.98 -7.41 24.13
C ALA A 90 -2.53 -6.32 23.19
N GLU A 91 -3.17 -5.28 23.72
CA GLU A 91 -3.68 -4.13 22.97
C GLU A 91 -2.56 -3.42 22.20
N ASN A 92 -1.40 -3.21 22.82
CA ASN A 92 -0.22 -2.65 22.16
C ASN A 92 0.32 -3.53 21.02
N ARG A 93 0.23 -4.86 21.14
CA ARG A 93 0.62 -5.78 20.07
C ARG A 93 -0.38 -5.75 18.91
N VAL A 94 -1.68 -5.72 19.21
CA VAL A 94 -2.75 -5.65 18.20
C VAL A 94 -2.67 -4.34 17.43
N THR A 95 -2.59 -3.21 18.11
CA THR A 95 -2.45 -1.88 17.46
C THR A 95 -1.21 -1.79 16.58
N LYS A 96 -0.07 -2.36 17.01
CA LYS A 96 1.16 -2.41 16.20
C LYS A 96 1.01 -3.31 14.97
N ALA A 97 0.31 -4.45 15.09
CA ALA A 97 0.05 -5.34 13.96
C ALA A 97 -0.88 -4.67 12.93
N LEU A 98 -1.96 -4.03 13.39
CA LEU A 98 -2.90 -3.30 12.53
C LEU A 98 -2.21 -2.18 11.75
N LYS A 99 -1.34 -1.38 12.40
CA LYS A 99 -0.57 -0.34 11.71
C LYS A 99 0.34 -0.91 10.62
N LYS A 100 1.06 -2.01 10.89
CA LYS A 100 1.89 -2.68 9.88
C LYS A 100 1.08 -3.18 8.69
N GLN A 101 -0.10 -3.76 8.95
CA GLN A 101 -0.98 -4.24 7.90
C GLN A 101 -1.52 -3.08 7.05
N ALA A 102 -1.96 -1.99 7.68
CA ALA A 102 -2.40 -0.78 6.99
C ALA A 102 -1.29 -0.18 6.10
N ASP A 103 -0.06 -0.11 6.61
CA ASP A 103 1.09 0.38 5.83
C ASP A 103 1.40 -0.51 4.61
N GLN A 104 1.24 -1.84 4.76
CA GLN A 104 1.47 -2.78 3.68
C GLN A 104 0.39 -2.68 2.60
N VAL A 105 -0.87 -2.52 3.00
CA VAL A 105 -2.01 -2.28 2.09
C VAL A 105 -1.83 -0.96 1.35
N ALA A 106 -1.51 0.13 2.05
CA ALA A 106 -1.28 1.43 1.41
C ALA A 106 -0.13 1.38 0.38
N LYS A 107 0.93 0.60 0.65
CA LYS A 107 2.04 0.40 -0.29
C LYS A 107 1.63 -0.43 -1.51
N SER A 108 0.82 -1.47 -1.34
CA SER A 108 0.36 -2.28 -2.47
C SER A 108 -0.63 -1.50 -3.34
N GLU A 109 -1.56 -0.76 -2.75
CA GLU A 109 -2.51 0.09 -3.46
C GLU A 109 -1.81 1.14 -4.33
N LYS A 110 -0.80 1.84 -3.79
CA LYS A 110 0.01 2.79 -4.57
C LYS A 110 0.71 2.14 -5.75
N LYS A 111 1.29 0.94 -5.56
CA LYS A 111 1.95 0.20 -6.66
C LYS A 111 0.95 -0.22 -7.73
N VAL A 112 -0.22 -0.74 -7.33
CA VAL A 112 -1.27 -1.15 -8.26
C VAL A 112 -1.81 0.05 -9.02
N GLY A 113 -2.04 1.19 -8.35
CA GLY A 113 -2.45 2.44 -8.99
C GLY A 113 -1.46 2.89 -10.06
N ALA A 114 -0.15 2.90 -9.74
CA ALA A 114 0.90 3.27 -10.68
C ALA A 114 1.04 2.31 -11.87
N LEU A 115 0.77 1.01 -11.68
CA LEU A 115 0.77 0.05 -12.78
C LEU A 115 -0.44 0.25 -13.70
N LYS A 116 -1.62 0.51 -13.14
CA LYS A 116 -2.84 0.79 -13.91
C LYS A 116 -2.69 2.05 -14.78
N THR A 117 -2.12 3.13 -14.24
CA THR A 117 -1.90 4.36 -15.02
C THR A 117 -0.92 4.13 -16.17
N LYS A 118 0.19 3.43 -15.92
CA LYS A 118 1.15 3.05 -16.98
C LYS A 118 0.52 2.20 -18.06
N GLN A 119 -0.33 1.24 -17.70
CA GLN A 119 -1.04 0.40 -18.68
C GLN A 119 -2.03 1.23 -19.52
N LEU A 120 -2.78 2.14 -18.90
CA LEU A 120 -3.69 3.05 -19.62
C LEU A 120 -2.93 3.96 -20.61
N GLU A 121 -1.79 4.50 -20.22
CA GLU A 121 -0.92 5.28 -21.11
C GLU A 121 -0.34 4.44 -22.25
N ALA A 122 0.08 3.20 -21.99
CA ALA A 122 0.56 2.31 -23.03
C ALA A 122 -0.53 1.95 -24.03
N MET A 123 -1.73 1.61 -23.55
CA MET A 123 -2.88 1.26 -24.39
C MET A 123 -3.36 2.45 -25.24
N SER A 124 -3.40 3.66 -24.67
CA SER A 124 -3.76 4.86 -25.43
C SER A 124 -2.74 5.16 -26.53
N LYS A 125 -1.43 5.06 -26.24
CA LYS A 125 -0.38 5.22 -27.26
C LYS A 125 -0.43 4.17 -28.37
N LEU A 126 -0.82 2.93 -28.07
CA LEU A 126 -1.00 1.90 -29.08
C LEU A 126 -2.20 2.23 -29.98
N LYS A 127 -3.33 2.60 -29.38
CA LYS A 127 -4.53 3.02 -30.13
C LYS A 127 -4.24 4.21 -31.04
N THR A 128 -3.55 5.24 -30.57
CA THR A 128 -3.22 6.40 -31.43
C THR A 128 -2.33 6.00 -32.59
N LYS A 129 -1.30 5.18 -32.36
CA LYS A 129 -0.43 4.66 -33.45
C LYS A 129 -1.21 3.82 -34.47
N GLU A 130 -2.16 3.03 -34.01
CA GLU A 130 -2.98 2.20 -34.89
C GLU A 130 -3.94 3.06 -35.73
N MET A 131 -4.58 4.06 -35.12
CA MET A 131 -5.38 5.05 -35.83
C MET A 131 -4.54 5.83 -36.85
N GLU A 132 -3.33 6.24 -36.50
CA GLU A 132 -2.42 6.91 -37.45
C GLU A 132 -2.02 6.00 -38.63
N LYS A 133 -1.78 4.70 -38.37
CA LYS A 133 -1.48 3.74 -39.45
C LYS A 133 -2.68 3.56 -40.37
N GLN A 134 -3.88 3.42 -39.81
CA GLN A 134 -5.13 3.32 -40.57
C GLN A 134 -5.38 4.59 -41.39
N ALA A 135 -5.22 5.78 -40.79
CA ALA A 135 -5.37 7.05 -41.49
C ALA A 135 -4.35 7.20 -42.63
N LYS A 136 -3.08 6.80 -42.43
CA LYS A 136 -2.07 6.79 -43.49
C LYS A 136 -2.40 5.79 -44.60
N ALA A 137 -2.96 4.63 -44.27
CA ALA A 137 -3.41 3.65 -45.27
C ALA A 137 -4.56 4.21 -46.10
N LEU A 138 -5.57 4.81 -45.47
CA LEU A 138 -6.69 5.47 -46.14
C LEU A 138 -6.20 6.62 -47.04
N ALA A 139 -5.33 7.49 -46.54
CA ALA A 139 -4.77 8.59 -47.35
C ALA A 139 -3.98 8.08 -48.59
N LYS A 140 -3.28 6.95 -48.48
CA LYS A 140 -2.64 6.30 -49.64
C LYS A 140 -3.67 5.77 -50.63
N GLN A 141 -4.74 5.14 -50.15
CA GLN A 141 -5.84 4.65 -50.98
C GLN A 141 -6.50 5.82 -51.74
N ASP A 142 -6.83 6.90 -51.04
CA ASP A 142 -7.39 8.11 -51.65
C ASP A 142 -6.46 8.71 -52.70
N GLY A 143 -5.15 8.71 -52.45
CA GLY A 143 -4.14 9.13 -53.42
C GLY A 143 -4.12 8.28 -54.70
N ILE A 144 -4.32 6.96 -54.56
CA ILE A 144 -4.41 6.04 -55.71
C ILE A 144 -5.70 6.27 -56.49
N TYR A 145 -6.83 6.41 -55.80
CA TYR A 145 -8.12 6.67 -56.44
C TYR A 145 -8.11 8.01 -57.17
N ASN A 146 -7.62 9.07 -56.53
CA ASN A 146 -7.49 10.39 -57.14
C ASN A 146 -6.58 10.36 -58.38
N ARG A 147 -5.50 9.56 -58.37
CA ARG A 147 -4.64 9.38 -59.55
C ARG A 147 -5.39 8.72 -60.70
N TRP A 148 -6.22 7.70 -60.43
CA TRP A 148 -7.04 7.06 -61.47
C TRP A 148 -8.11 8.01 -62.01
N LEU A 149 -8.73 8.82 -61.16
CA LEU A 149 -9.69 9.86 -61.58
C LEU A 149 -9.03 10.91 -62.49
N VAL A 150 -7.87 11.45 -62.10
CA VAL A 150 -7.14 12.44 -62.91
C VAL A 150 -6.70 11.84 -64.26
N ALA A 151 -6.37 10.56 -64.28
CA ALA A 151 -6.06 9.83 -65.51
C ALA A 151 -7.31 9.40 -66.31
N ASN A 152 -8.52 9.84 -65.94
CA ASN A 152 -9.80 9.50 -66.55
C ASN A 152 -10.03 7.99 -66.71
N LYS A 153 -9.53 7.18 -65.75
CA LYS A 153 -9.68 5.73 -65.78
C LYS A 153 -11.10 5.32 -65.41
N LYS A 154 -11.80 4.65 -66.32
CA LYS A 154 -13.11 4.08 -66.04
C LYS A 154 -13.01 2.92 -65.04
N PRO A 155 -14.06 2.66 -64.25
CA PRO A 155 -14.24 1.47 -63.43
C PRO A 155 -13.75 0.17 -64.08
N ASP A 156 -14.19 -0.11 -65.31
CA ASP A 156 -13.83 -1.32 -66.06
C ASP A 156 -12.33 -1.42 -66.36
N GLU A 157 -11.68 -0.29 -66.64
CA GLU A 157 -10.22 -0.24 -66.89
C GLU A 157 -9.40 -0.48 -65.62
N VAL A 158 -9.96 -0.13 -64.46
CA VAL A 158 -9.35 -0.39 -63.16
C VAL A 158 -9.58 -1.85 -62.76
N GLU A 159 -10.77 -2.39 -63.00
CA GLU A 159 -11.10 -3.80 -62.79
C GLU A 159 -10.17 -4.73 -63.58
N ALA A 160 -9.92 -4.41 -64.86
CA ALA A 160 -9.03 -5.18 -65.71
C ALA A 160 -7.61 -5.36 -65.12
N LYS A 161 -7.14 -4.43 -64.27
CA LYS A 161 -5.85 -4.56 -63.58
C LYS A 161 -5.86 -5.60 -62.46
N PHE A 162 -7.02 -5.81 -61.84
CA PHE A 162 -7.21 -6.76 -60.75
C PHE A 162 -7.67 -8.15 -61.24
N GLN A 163 -8.20 -8.21 -62.47
CA GLN A 163 -8.71 -9.44 -63.09
C GLN A 163 -7.75 -10.64 -62.99
N PRO A 164 -6.44 -10.53 -63.29
CA PRO A 164 -5.53 -11.68 -63.17
C PRO A 164 -5.42 -12.21 -61.74
N GLY A 165 -5.56 -11.33 -60.74
CA GLY A 165 -5.59 -11.70 -59.33
C GLY A 165 -6.90 -12.39 -58.94
N PHE A 166 -8.03 -11.89 -59.43
CA PHE A 166 -9.34 -12.51 -59.23
C PHE A 166 -9.42 -13.90 -59.87
N ASP A 167 -8.90 -14.06 -61.08
CA ASP A 167 -8.85 -15.35 -61.78
C ASP A 167 -7.98 -16.37 -61.01
N SER A 168 -6.88 -15.90 -60.41
CA SER A 168 -6.02 -16.74 -59.57
C SER A 168 -6.73 -17.21 -58.29
N LEU A 169 -7.52 -16.33 -57.65
CA LEU A 169 -8.33 -16.67 -56.48
C LEU A 169 -9.45 -17.66 -56.82
N ALA A 170 -10.16 -17.42 -57.92
CA ALA A 170 -11.22 -18.29 -58.40
C ALA A 170 -10.68 -19.70 -58.71
N LYS A 171 -9.50 -19.82 -59.34
CA LYS A 171 -8.82 -21.10 -59.57
C LYS A 171 -8.46 -21.86 -58.29
N ARG A 172 -8.34 -21.14 -57.16
CA ARG A 172 -8.09 -21.71 -55.84
C ARG A 172 -9.39 -22.02 -55.06
N GLY A 173 -10.56 -21.79 -55.67
CA GLY A 173 -11.85 -21.92 -55.01
C GLY A 173 -12.13 -20.84 -53.97
N ILE A 174 -11.38 -19.73 -53.99
CA ILE A 174 -11.59 -18.58 -53.11
C ILE A 174 -12.42 -17.55 -53.86
N ASP A 175 -13.52 -17.11 -53.26
CA ASP A 175 -14.37 -16.08 -53.83
C ASP A 175 -13.58 -14.75 -53.98
N PRO A 176 -13.43 -14.20 -55.19
CA PRO A 176 -12.72 -12.95 -55.42
C PRO A 176 -13.28 -11.76 -54.64
N THR A 177 -14.57 -11.77 -54.30
CA THR A 177 -15.24 -10.70 -53.54
C THR A 177 -14.69 -10.55 -52.12
N THR A 178 -14.06 -11.60 -51.59
CA THR A 178 -13.45 -11.59 -50.26
C THR A 178 -12.07 -10.90 -50.22
N SER A 179 -11.50 -10.58 -51.40
CA SER A 179 -10.16 -10.02 -51.50
C SER A 179 -10.10 -8.52 -51.19
N GLU A 180 -8.94 -8.06 -50.68
CA GLU A 180 -8.70 -6.63 -50.44
C GLU A 180 -8.74 -5.81 -51.75
N ASN A 181 -8.29 -6.41 -52.86
CA ASN A 181 -8.35 -5.82 -54.19
C ASN A 181 -9.78 -5.55 -54.66
N PHE A 182 -10.73 -6.45 -54.36
CA PHE A 182 -12.13 -6.24 -54.69
C PHE A 182 -12.71 -5.07 -53.91
N LYS A 183 -12.38 -4.93 -52.61
CA LYS A 183 -12.77 -3.76 -51.81
C LYS A 183 -12.21 -2.45 -52.37
N HIS A 184 -10.98 -2.44 -52.87
CA HIS A 184 -10.41 -1.27 -53.53
C HIS A 184 -11.17 -0.90 -54.80
N LEU A 185 -11.57 -1.90 -55.59
CA LEU A 185 -12.36 -1.69 -56.80
C LEU A 185 -13.74 -1.12 -56.47
N GLU A 186 -14.44 -1.69 -55.49
CA GLU A 186 -15.76 -1.23 -55.04
C GLU A 186 -15.71 0.21 -54.48
N ASN A 187 -14.70 0.51 -53.67
CA ASN A 187 -14.46 1.88 -53.19
C ASN A 187 -14.21 2.85 -54.35
N TYR A 188 -13.41 2.44 -55.34
CA TYR A 188 -13.18 3.27 -56.52
C TYR A 188 -14.44 3.49 -57.35
N TRP A 189 -15.27 2.47 -57.56
CA TRP A 189 -16.57 2.59 -58.22
C TRP A 189 -17.45 3.63 -57.52
N THR A 190 -17.51 3.54 -56.19
CA THR A 190 -18.27 4.48 -55.37
C THR A 190 -17.79 5.91 -55.56
N VAL A 191 -16.47 6.15 -55.47
CA VAL A 191 -15.89 7.49 -55.66
C VAL A 191 -16.09 7.99 -57.10
N TYR A 192 -15.87 7.14 -58.10
CA TYR A 192 -15.99 7.48 -59.51
C TYR A 192 -17.41 7.91 -59.86
N TYR A 193 -18.42 7.11 -59.52
CA TYR A 193 -19.81 7.40 -59.86
C TYR A 193 -20.45 8.47 -58.96
N ASN A 194 -19.93 8.71 -57.76
CA ASN A 194 -20.32 9.91 -57.00
C ASN A 194 -19.85 11.20 -57.70
N ARG A 195 -18.73 11.14 -58.44
CA ARG A 195 -18.19 12.27 -59.20
C ARG A 195 -18.81 12.43 -60.60
N TYR A 196 -19.18 11.31 -61.22
CA TYR A 196 -19.80 11.24 -62.55
C TYR A 196 -21.12 10.46 -62.49
N PRO A 197 -22.15 11.00 -61.82
CA PRO A 197 -23.42 10.30 -61.60
C PRO A 197 -24.17 9.98 -62.90
N GLU A 198 -23.98 10.76 -63.95
CA GLU A 198 -24.54 10.53 -65.29
C GLU A 198 -24.04 9.21 -65.90
N LEU A 199 -22.80 8.84 -65.62
CA LEU A 199 -22.14 7.63 -66.13
C LEU A 199 -22.51 6.37 -65.32
N LEU A 200 -23.28 6.50 -64.22
CA LEU A 200 -23.68 5.35 -63.41
C LEU A 200 -24.53 4.38 -64.27
N PRO A 201 -24.16 3.08 -64.33
CA PRO A 201 -24.90 2.07 -65.07
C PRO A 201 -26.37 2.02 -64.64
N VAL A 202 -27.28 1.81 -65.59
CA VAL A 202 -28.73 1.78 -65.33
C VAL A 202 -29.09 0.74 -64.26
N ALA A 203 -28.44 -0.43 -64.28
CA ALA A 203 -28.63 -1.49 -63.28
C ALA A 203 -28.25 -1.06 -61.85
N LEU A 204 -27.26 -0.17 -61.69
CA LEU A 204 -26.85 0.37 -60.39
C LEU A 204 -27.69 1.59 -59.97
N LYS A 205 -28.23 2.35 -60.93
CA LYS A 205 -29.20 3.44 -60.67
C LYS A 205 -30.48 2.91 -60.01
N THR A 206 -30.99 1.77 -60.46
CA THR A 206 -32.21 1.15 -59.92
C THR A 206 -32.04 0.65 -58.49
N VAL A 207 -30.87 0.10 -58.13
CA VAL A 207 -30.60 -0.43 -56.78
C VAL A 207 -30.50 0.70 -55.75
N ARG A 208 -29.86 1.83 -56.09
CA ARG A 208 -29.76 3.00 -55.20
C ARG A 208 -31.09 3.74 -54.98
N ALA A 209 -32.05 3.63 -55.90
CA ALA A 209 -33.35 4.29 -55.76
C ALA A 209 -34.32 3.52 -54.83
N THR A 210 -34.02 2.28 -54.49
CA THR A 210 -34.87 1.38 -53.69
C THR A 210 -34.37 1.15 -52.25
N THR A 211 -33.23 1.73 -51.88
CA THR A 211 -32.64 1.74 -50.52
C THR A 211 -32.63 3.14 -49.96
#